data_AF-A0A4Q7YYR4-F1
#
_entry.id   AF-A0A4Q7YYR4-F1
#
_cell.length_a   1.000
_cell.length_b   1.000
_cell.length_c   1.000
_cell.angle_alpha   90.00
_cell.angle_beta   90.00
_cell.angle_gamma   90.00
#
_symmetry.space_group_name_H-M   'P 1'
#
loop_
_entity.id
_entity.type
_entity.pdbx_description
1 polymer ?
#
loop_
_entity_poly.entity_id
_entity_poly.type
_entity_poly.pdbx_seq_one_letter_code
_entity_poly.pdbx_strand_id
1 'polypeptide(L)'
;MAGILFIISAPSGSGKSTLVSQLRTLVEGLDFSISYTTRDRRGSEQPGREYFFTTREEFERMVAAGDFLEWAEVFGNYYGTAVAALRHAKELGKDLLLDIDVQGALQVMQKMPQAVSIFILPPSPQVLEQRLKNRSAAEKMTDETVIQKRLAEAKNELKRVWDYKYALVNDVLENAVAEMRSIVLFERGDGECEALAKSCRTDAASPKLKAVLEAFGE
;
A
#
# COMPACT_ATOMS: atom_id res chain seq x y z
N MET A 1 -1.57 18.99 13.67
CA MET A 1 -1.59 17.61 14.20
C MET A 1 -0.49 16.84 13.49
N ALA A 2 0.34 16.12 14.23
CA ALA A 2 1.40 15.26 13.68
C ALA A 2 1.41 13.93 14.45
N GLY A 3 1.77 12.84 13.77
CA GLY A 3 1.88 11.51 14.35
C GLY A 3 0.76 10.55 13.95
N ILE A 4 0.00 10.86 12.90
CA ILE A 4 -0.95 9.91 12.29
C ILE A 4 -0.16 8.87 11.50
N LEU A 5 -0.52 7.60 11.65
CA LEU A 5 -0.02 6.50 10.84
C LEU A 5 -0.98 6.23 9.69
N PHE A 6 -0.53 6.44 8.46
CA PHE A 6 -1.26 6.11 7.24
C PHE A 6 -0.71 4.82 6.64
N ILE A 7 -1.60 3.88 6.32
CA ILE A 7 -1.27 2.62 5.66
C ILE A 7 -1.89 2.65 4.28
N ILE A 8 -1.06 2.54 3.25
CA ILE A 8 -1.51 2.34 1.87
C ILE A 8 -1.14 0.93 1.45
N SER A 9 -2.15 0.16 1.07
CA SER A 9 -1.95 -1.16 0.49
C SER A 9 -2.84 -1.35 -0.73
N ALA A 10 -2.50 -2.35 -1.53
CA ALA A 10 -3.22 -2.66 -2.75
C ALA A 10 -2.85 -4.06 -3.21
N PRO A 11 -3.72 -4.72 -3.98
CA PRO A 11 -3.32 -5.86 -4.76
C PRO A 11 -2.16 -5.52 -5.70
N SER A 12 -1.33 -6.51 -6.00
CA SER A 12 -0.25 -6.30 -6.97
C SER A 12 -0.82 -5.86 -8.33
N GLY A 13 -0.31 -4.75 -8.90
CA GLY A 13 -0.79 -4.22 -10.18
C GLY A 13 -1.81 -3.08 -10.08
N SER A 14 -2.21 -2.63 -8.89
CA SER A 14 -3.18 -1.54 -8.74
C SER A 14 -2.63 -0.13 -9.00
N GLY A 15 -1.33 0.04 -9.25
CA GLY A 15 -0.71 1.37 -9.47
C GLY A 15 -0.39 2.16 -8.19
N LYS A 16 -0.34 1.48 -7.05
CA LYS A 16 -0.06 2.04 -5.71
C LYS A 16 1.16 2.96 -5.68
N SER A 17 2.31 2.51 -6.18
CA SER A 17 3.57 3.28 -6.09
C SER A 17 3.48 4.64 -6.80
N THR A 18 2.76 4.74 -7.91
CA THR A 18 2.53 6.01 -8.61
C THR A 18 1.69 6.96 -7.77
N LEU A 19 0.61 6.47 -7.16
CA LEU A 19 -0.25 7.26 -6.29
C LEU A 19 0.50 7.77 -5.05
N VAL A 20 1.25 6.90 -4.39
CA VAL A 20 2.09 7.25 -3.23
C VAL A 20 3.13 8.31 -3.62
N SER A 21 3.79 8.15 -4.76
CA SER A 21 4.76 9.14 -5.24
C SER A 21 4.11 10.51 -5.45
N GLN A 22 2.92 10.57 -6.05
CA GLN A 22 2.20 11.83 -6.27
C GLN A 22 1.76 12.46 -4.94
N LEU A 23 1.16 11.67 -4.04
CA LEU A 23 0.71 12.14 -2.72
C LEU A 23 1.85 12.81 -1.94
N ARG A 24 3.05 12.21 -1.94
CA ARG A 24 4.24 12.75 -1.27
C ARG A 24 4.69 14.12 -1.78
N THR A 25 4.37 14.46 -3.03
CA THR A 25 4.68 15.78 -3.60
C THR A 25 3.62 16.84 -3.28
N LEU A 26 2.39 16.41 -2.96
CA LEU A 26 1.24 17.28 -2.78
C LEU A 26 0.88 17.54 -1.31
N VAL A 27 1.39 16.72 -0.39
CA VAL A 27 1.07 16.79 1.04
C VAL A 27 2.35 16.87 1.86
N GLU A 28 2.57 18.04 2.46
CA GLU A 28 3.70 18.29 3.35
C GLU A 28 3.53 17.56 4.70
N GLY A 29 4.63 17.40 5.43
CA GLY A 29 4.63 16.78 6.76
C GLY A 29 4.31 15.28 6.78
N LEU A 30 4.31 14.61 5.61
CA LEU A 30 4.31 13.15 5.50
C LEU A 30 5.75 12.63 5.41
N ASP A 31 6.15 11.81 6.36
CA ASP A 31 7.36 11.02 6.28
C ASP A 31 7.09 9.67 5.65
N PHE A 32 7.97 9.20 4.78
CA PHE A 32 7.77 7.96 4.03
C PHE A 32 8.66 6.85 4.61
N SER A 33 8.04 5.75 5.04
CA SER A 33 8.79 4.58 5.52
C SER A 33 9.42 3.83 4.36
N ILE A 34 10.75 3.70 4.39
CA ILE A 34 11.49 2.84 3.47
C ILE A 34 11.59 1.44 4.09
N SER A 35 10.95 0.45 3.45
CA SER A 35 10.93 -0.93 3.93
C SER A 35 12.26 -1.65 3.70
N TYR A 36 12.52 -2.67 4.51
CA TYR A 36 13.57 -3.65 4.27
C TYR A 36 13.07 -4.69 3.27
N THR A 37 13.98 -5.23 2.46
CA THR A 37 13.67 -6.39 1.61
C THR A 37 14.86 -7.30 1.38
N THR A 38 14.60 -8.59 1.20
CA THR A 38 15.59 -9.59 0.77
C THR A 38 15.64 -9.78 -0.74
N ARG A 39 14.78 -9.09 -1.49
CA ARG A 39 14.77 -9.15 -2.95
C ARG A 39 16.01 -8.45 -3.50
N ASP A 40 16.58 -8.99 -4.56
CA ASP A 40 17.62 -8.31 -5.33
C ASP A 40 17.15 -6.96 -5.90
N ARG A 41 18.08 -6.00 -5.93
CA ARG A 41 17.88 -4.70 -6.56
C ARG A 41 17.58 -4.85 -8.05
N ARG A 42 16.64 -4.04 -8.55
CA ARG A 42 16.28 -3.99 -9.97
C ARG A 42 16.71 -2.67 -10.60
N GLY A 43 17.25 -2.75 -11.82
CA GLY A 43 17.53 -1.59 -12.66
C GLY A 43 18.33 -0.52 -11.92
N SER A 44 17.72 0.64 -11.71
CA SER A 44 18.32 1.82 -11.07
C SER A 44 17.90 2.03 -9.60
N GLU A 45 17.26 1.06 -8.94
CA GLU A 45 16.92 1.11 -7.51
C GLU A 45 18.18 1.36 -6.67
N GLN A 46 18.10 2.24 -5.67
CA GLN A 46 19.22 2.59 -4.78
C GLN A 46 18.92 2.19 -3.33
N PRO A 47 19.92 1.69 -2.56
CA PRO A 47 19.71 1.38 -1.15
C PRO A 47 19.35 2.64 -0.36
N GLY A 48 18.34 2.54 0.50
CA GLY A 48 17.86 3.66 1.30
C GLY A 48 17.07 4.71 0.50
N ARG A 49 16.72 4.42 -0.77
CA ARG A 49 15.76 5.22 -1.55
C ARG A 49 14.45 4.46 -1.75
N GLU A 50 14.51 3.28 -2.39
CA GLU A 50 13.33 2.41 -2.55
C GLU A 50 13.19 1.42 -1.40
N TYR A 51 14.29 0.76 -1.02
CA TYR A 51 14.33 -0.22 0.04
C TYR A 51 15.69 -0.21 0.77
N PHE A 52 15.69 -0.70 2.00
CA PHE A 52 16.89 -1.23 2.64
C PHE A 52 17.07 -2.69 2.20
N PHE A 53 17.95 -2.90 1.22
CA PHE A 53 18.26 -4.23 0.71
C PHE A 53 19.15 -4.98 1.71
N THR A 54 18.73 -6.17 2.12
CA THR A 54 19.43 -7.00 3.11
C THR A 54 19.41 -8.47 2.71
N THR A 55 20.19 -9.30 3.38
CA THR A 55 20.19 -10.76 3.19
C THR A 55 19.03 -11.41 3.94
N ARG A 56 18.64 -12.63 3.55
CA ARG A 56 17.59 -13.39 4.25
C ARG A 56 17.95 -13.66 5.69
N GLU A 57 19.20 -14.06 5.95
CA GLU A 57 19.72 -14.37 7.28
C GLU A 57 19.64 -13.15 8.21
N GLU A 58 20.04 -11.99 7.71
CA GLU A 58 19.95 -10.73 8.45
C GLU A 58 18.50 -10.30 8.69
N PHE A 59 17.61 -10.47 7.71
CA PHE A 59 16.19 -10.19 7.88
C PHE A 59 15.57 -11.09 8.97
N GLU A 60 15.86 -12.39 8.94
CA GLU A 60 15.38 -13.35 9.94
C GLU A 60 15.94 -13.03 11.34
N ARG A 61 17.20 -12.56 11.44
CA ARG A 61 17.79 -12.05 12.68
C ARG A 61 17.00 -10.85 13.22
N MET A 62 16.66 -9.89 12.37
CA MET A 62 15.84 -8.72 12.73
C MET A 62 14.42 -9.11 13.16
N VAL A 63 13.82 -10.11 12.50
CA VAL A 63 12.52 -10.69 12.92
C VAL A 63 12.63 -11.26 14.33
N ALA A 64 13.66 -12.08 14.61
CA ALA A 64 13.87 -12.68 15.93
C ALA A 64 14.15 -11.64 17.02
N ALA A 65 14.75 -10.50 16.65
CA ALA A 65 15.00 -9.37 17.54
C ALA A 65 13.75 -8.50 17.80
N GLY A 66 12.66 -8.70 17.04
CA GLY A 66 11.45 -7.87 17.15
C GLY A 66 11.60 -6.49 16.51
N ASP A 67 12.49 -6.33 15.54
CA ASP A 67 12.82 -5.04 14.93
C ASP A 67 11.73 -4.54 13.95
N PHE A 68 10.77 -5.38 13.58
CA PHE A 68 9.74 -5.07 12.59
C PHE A 68 8.35 -4.80 13.19
N LEU A 69 7.76 -3.68 12.76
CA LEU A 69 6.36 -3.35 12.99
C LEU A 69 5.45 -4.36 12.29
N GLU A 70 5.80 -4.72 11.06
CA GLU A 70 5.16 -5.74 10.24
C GLU A 70 6.22 -6.35 9.32
N TRP A 71 6.01 -7.59 8.91
CA TRP A 71 6.78 -8.21 7.85
C TRP A 71 5.98 -9.32 7.18
N ALA A 72 6.26 -9.58 5.91
CA ALA A 72 5.62 -10.65 5.15
C ALA A 72 6.60 -11.26 4.14
N GLU A 73 6.36 -12.52 3.78
CA GLU A 73 7.01 -13.16 2.62
C GLU A 73 6.09 -13.02 1.41
N VAL A 74 6.56 -12.29 0.39
CA VAL A 74 5.79 -11.99 -0.82
C VAL A 74 6.58 -12.49 -2.03
N PHE A 75 6.02 -13.49 -2.72
CA PHE A 75 6.68 -14.19 -3.83
C PHE A 75 8.11 -14.65 -3.52
N GLY A 76 8.34 -15.21 -2.32
CA GLY A 76 9.62 -15.79 -1.91
C GLY A 76 10.67 -14.79 -1.41
N ASN A 77 10.31 -13.52 -1.24
CA ASN A 77 11.18 -12.50 -0.67
C ASN A 77 10.52 -11.88 0.57
N TYR A 78 11.31 -11.59 1.59
CA TYR A 78 10.81 -10.87 2.74
C TYR A 78 10.74 -9.38 2.47
N TYR A 79 9.72 -8.75 3.07
CA TYR A 79 9.53 -7.31 3.16
C TYR A 79 9.14 -6.97 4.58
N GLY A 80 9.61 -5.85 5.11
CA GLY A 80 9.23 -5.44 6.46
C GLY A 80 9.52 -3.98 6.77
N THR A 81 8.68 -3.42 7.63
CA THR A 81 8.79 -2.04 8.11
C THR A 81 9.41 -2.02 9.50
N ALA A 82 10.56 -1.36 9.65
CA ALA A 82 11.23 -1.30 10.95
C ALA A 82 10.43 -0.47 11.96
N VAL A 83 10.38 -0.92 13.22
CA VAL A 83 9.76 -0.17 14.34
C VAL A 83 10.39 1.23 14.49
N ALA A 84 11.68 1.35 14.15
CA ALA A 84 12.39 2.63 14.17
C ALA A 84 11.75 3.71 13.29
N ALA A 85 11.04 3.35 12.22
CA ALA A 85 10.37 4.32 11.35
C ALA A 85 9.29 5.14 12.09
N LEU A 86 8.55 4.52 13.01
CA LEU A 86 7.56 5.21 13.86
C LEU A 86 8.23 6.24 14.76
N ARG A 87 9.36 5.87 15.36
CA ARG A 87 10.12 6.77 16.24
C ARG A 87 10.68 7.95 15.45
N HIS A 88 11.25 7.68 14.27
CA HIS A 88 11.81 8.70 13.40
C HIS A 88 10.78 9.75 12.98
N ALA A 89 9.62 9.33 12.45
CA ALA A 89 8.57 10.26 12.06
C ALA A 89 8.06 11.09 13.24
N LYS A 90 7.93 10.46 14.42
CA LYS A 90 7.54 11.15 15.66
C LYS A 90 8.56 12.22 16.08
N GLU A 91 9.85 11.91 16.03
CA GLU A 91 10.94 12.86 16.34
C GLU A 91 10.95 14.04 15.38
N LEU A 92 10.61 13.82 14.11
CA LEU A 92 10.47 14.87 13.10
C LEU A 92 9.17 15.67 13.22
N GLY A 93 8.24 15.28 14.10
CA GLY A 93 6.92 15.90 14.19
C GLY A 93 6.12 15.73 12.88
N LYS A 94 6.26 14.58 12.23
CA LYS A 94 5.58 14.24 10.97
C LYS A 94 4.61 13.07 11.17
N ASP A 95 3.65 12.98 10.26
CA ASP A 95 2.88 11.75 10.08
C ASP A 95 3.72 10.70 9.35
N LEU A 96 3.44 9.41 9.56
CA LEU A 96 4.14 8.33 8.89
C LEU A 96 3.25 7.70 7.82
N LEU A 97 3.79 7.52 6.62
CA LEU A 97 3.16 6.84 5.50
C LEU A 97 3.85 5.49 5.24
N LEU A 98 3.07 4.40 5.31
CA LEU A 98 3.49 3.05 4.95
C LEU A 98 2.95 2.66 3.58
N ASP A 99 3.82 2.16 2.71
CA ASP A 99 3.48 1.60 1.40
C ASP A 99 3.77 0.09 1.38
N ILE A 100 2.86 -0.71 1.93
CA ILE A 100 3.07 -2.13 2.24
C ILE A 100 2.05 -3.05 1.54
N ASP A 101 2.29 -4.36 1.54
CA ASP A 101 1.33 -5.33 1.00
C ASP A 101 0.15 -5.55 1.96
N VAL A 102 -0.84 -6.34 1.52
CA VAL A 102 -2.07 -6.56 2.27
C VAL A 102 -1.83 -7.35 3.57
N GLN A 103 -0.90 -8.31 3.57
CA GLN A 103 -0.55 -9.09 4.77
C GLN A 103 0.13 -8.19 5.81
N GLY A 104 1.09 -7.37 5.37
CA GLY A 104 1.75 -6.38 6.22
C GLY A 104 0.75 -5.39 6.82
N ALA A 105 -0.13 -4.84 5.99
CA ALA A 105 -1.16 -3.90 6.43
C ALA A 105 -2.11 -4.48 7.48
N LEU A 106 -2.56 -5.73 7.34
CA LEU A 106 -3.40 -6.39 8.33
C LEU A 106 -2.69 -6.52 9.69
N GLN A 107 -1.38 -6.82 9.70
CA GLN A 107 -0.61 -6.86 10.94
C GLN A 107 -0.52 -5.50 11.62
N VAL A 108 -0.29 -4.43 10.85
CA VAL A 108 -0.26 -3.06 11.40
C VAL A 108 -1.61 -2.66 11.94
N MET A 109 -2.70 -2.93 11.21
CA MET A 109 -4.07 -2.60 11.68
C MET A 109 -4.43 -3.33 12.97
N GLN A 110 -3.95 -4.57 13.16
CA GLN A 110 -4.11 -5.29 14.43
C GLN A 110 -3.29 -4.68 15.57
N LYS A 111 -2.03 -4.30 15.31
CA LYS A 111 -1.13 -3.72 16.33
C LYS A 111 -1.45 -2.26 16.65
N MET A 112 -1.99 -1.52 15.69
CA MET A 112 -2.29 -0.08 15.75
C MET A 112 -3.67 0.21 15.14
N PRO A 113 -4.77 -0.10 15.84
CA PRO A 113 -6.14 0.07 15.33
C PRO A 113 -6.51 1.52 14.98
N GLN A 114 -5.77 2.49 15.52
CA GLN A 114 -5.94 3.92 15.23
C GLN A 114 -5.32 4.35 13.89
N ALA A 115 -4.56 3.49 13.22
CA ALA A 115 -3.97 3.79 11.93
C ALA A 115 -5.07 4.04 10.87
N VAL A 116 -4.81 4.99 9.98
CA VAL A 116 -5.70 5.28 8.85
C VAL A 116 -5.31 4.38 7.70
N SER A 117 -6.13 3.38 7.41
CA SER A 117 -5.89 2.41 6.35
C SER A 117 -6.64 2.76 5.06
N ILE A 118 -5.91 2.76 3.94
CA ILE A 118 -6.40 3.12 2.61
C ILE A 118 -6.06 1.99 1.64
N PHE A 119 -7.09 1.38 1.05
CA PHE A 119 -6.97 0.31 0.06
C PHE A 119 -7.12 0.84 -1.36
N ILE A 120 -6.25 0.43 -2.28
CA ILE A 120 -6.31 0.85 -3.68
C ILE A 120 -6.78 -0.31 -4.55
N LEU A 121 -7.92 -0.12 -5.22
CA LEU A 121 -8.45 -1.06 -6.18
C LEU A 121 -8.00 -0.71 -7.61
N PRO A 122 -7.68 -1.71 -8.43
CA PRO A 122 -7.67 -1.55 -9.88
C PRO A 122 -9.10 -1.29 -10.39
N PRO A 123 -9.27 -0.68 -11.58
CA PRO A 123 -10.59 -0.32 -12.10
C PRO A 123 -11.40 -1.52 -12.61
N SER A 124 -10.72 -2.59 -13.04
CA SER A 124 -11.37 -3.82 -13.50
C SER A 124 -10.40 -5.01 -13.50
N PRO A 125 -10.90 -6.26 -13.53
CA PRO A 125 -10.06 -7.45 -13.61
C PRO A 125 -9.16 -7.45 -14.85
N GLN A 126 -9.65 -6.98 -15.99
CA GLN A 126 -8.90 -6.95 -17.24
C GLN A 126 -7.73 -5.99 -17.15
N VAL A 127 -7.92 -4.82 -16.51
CA VAL A 127 -6.84 -3.84 -16.30
C VAL A 127 -5.81 -4.39 -15.31
N LEU A 128 -6.25 -5.05 -14.23
CA LEU A 128 -5.35 -5.71 -13.28
C LEU A 128 -4.48 -6.75 -13.99
N GLU A 129 -5.08 -7.60 -14.82
CA GLU A 129 -4.37 -8.62 -15.59
C GLU A 129 -3.35 -8.04 -16.55
N GLN A 130 -3.74 -7.02 -17.33
CA GLN A 130 -2.79 -6.36 -18.23
C GLN A 130 -1.61 -5.73 -17.48
N ARG A 131 -1.87 -5.07 -16.35
CA ARG A 131 -0.81 -4.46 -15.53
C ARG A 131 0.14 -5.53 -14.95
N LEU A 132 -0.39 -6.66 -14.50
CA LEU A 132 0.42 -7.78 -14.00
C LEU A 132 1.26 -8.44 -15.09
N LYS A 133 0.71 -8.62 -16.29
CA LYS A 133 1.45 -9.12 -17.47
C LYS A 133 2.59 -8.19 -17.84
N ASN A 134 2.33 -6.89 -17.94
CA ASN A 134 3.35 -5.88 -18.25
C ASN A 134 4.46 -5.86 -17.19
N ARG A 135 4.10 -5.95 -15.91
CA ARG A 135 5.07 -6.02 -14.81
C ARG A 135 5.93 -7.28 -14.89
N SER A 136 5.32 -8.43 -15.13
CA SER A 136 6.04 -9.70 -15.20
C SER A 136 6.99 -9.74 -16.40
N ALA A 137 6.58 -9.18 -17.55
CA ALA A 137 7.45 -8.98 -18.71
C ALA A 137 8.65 -8.07 -18.40
N ALA A 138 8.44 -6.95 -17.70
CA ALA A 138 9.53 -6.08 -17.26
C ALA A 138 10.50 -6.76 -16.28
N GLU A 139 10.00 -7.72 -15.49
CA GLU A 139 10.77 -8.55 -14.56
C GLU A 139 11.42 -9.78 -15.25
N LYS A 140 11.30 -9.91 -16.57
CA LYS A 140 11.74 -11.09 -17.36
C LYS A 140 11.15 -12.41 -16.84
N MET A 141 10.01 -12.34 -16.16
CA MET A 141 9.20 -13.48 -15.74
C MET A 141 8.08 -13.67 -16.76
N THR A 142 8.34 -14.51 -17.76
CA THR A 142 7.37 -14.85 -18.83
C THR A 142 6.66 -16.17 -18.58
N ASP A 143 6.83 -16.77 -17.40
CA ASP A 143 6.14 -18.01 -17.04
C ASP A 143 4.66 -17.70 -16.74
N GLU A 144 3.77 -18.26 -17.56
CA GLU A 144 2.33 -18.08 -17.42
C GLU A 144 1.83 -18.57 -16.06
N THR A 145 2.45 -19.61 -15.47
CA THR A 145 2.05 -20.14 -14.15
C THR A 145 2.25 -19.12 -13.03
N VAL A 146 3.30 -18.29 -13.13
CA VAL A 146 3.60 -17.21 -12.19
C VAL A 146 2.57 -16.09 -12.31
N ILE A 147 2.17 -15.74 -13.53
CA ILE A 147 1.16 -14.71 -13.80
C ILE A 147 -0.20 -15.14 -13.23
N GLN A 148 -0.58 -16.40 -13.44
CA GLN A 148 -1.82 -16.95 -12.87
C GLN A 148 -1.80 -16.97 -11.34
N LYS A 149 -0.66 -17.31 -10.72
CA LYS A 149 -0.49 -17.24 -9.26
C LYS A 149 -0.68 -15.80 -8.74
N ARG A 150 -0.07 -14.81 -9.39
CA ARG A 150 -0.21 -13.39 -9.04
C ARG A 150 -1.66 -12.91 -9.17
N LEU A 151 -2.36 -13.35 -10.21
CA LEU A 151 -3.78 -13.02 -10.41
C LEU A 151 -4.67 -13.61 -9.32
N ALA A 152 -4.47 -14.88 -8.98
CA ALA A 152 -5.23 -15.55 -7.92
C ALA A 152 -5.00 -14.88 -6.56
N GLU A 153 -3.75 -14.52 -6.25
CA GLU A 153 -3.40 -13.79 -5.03
C GLU A 153 -4.05 -12.41 -5.00
N ALA A 154 -3.96 -11.64 -6.09
CA ALA A 154 -4.58 -10.32 -6.17
C ALA A 154 -6.11 -10.36 -6.00
N LYS A 155 -6.78 -11.40 -6.51
CA LYS A 155 -8.22 -11.63 -6.26
C LYS A 155 -8.53 -11.90 -4.80
N ASN A 156 -7.71 -12.71 -4.12
CA ASN A 156 -7.89 -12.97 -2.70
C ASN A 156 -7.61 -11.72 -1.84
N GLU A 157 -6.66 -10.89 -2.25
CA GLU A 157 -6.35 -9.62 -1.60
C GLU A 157 -7.51 -8.62 -1.72
N LEU A 158 -8.26 -8.61 -2.82
CA LEU A 158 -9.42 -7.72 -3.01
C LEU A 158 -10.50 -7.93 -1.95
N LYS A 159 -10.69 -9.16 -1.46
CA LYS A 159 -11.65 -9.49 -0.40
C LYS A 159 -11.36 -8.75 0.91
N ARG A 160 -10.10 -8.34 1.10
CA ARG A 160 -9.64 -7.61 2.30
C ARG A 160 -10.02 -6.14 2.27
N VAL A 161 -10.62 -5.62 1.20
CA VAL A 161 -11.03 -4.21 1.11
C VAL A 161 -11.87 -3.75 2.30
N TRP A 162 -12.72 -4.64 2.83
CA TRP A 162 -13.61 -4.37 3.95
C TRP A 162 -12.89 -4.26 5.30
N ASP A 163 -11.63 -4.69 5.39
CA ASP A 163 -10.78 -4.54 6.58
C ASP A 163 -10.18 -3.12 6.69
N TYR A 164 -10.28 -2.31 5.63
CA TYR A 164 -9.71 -0.96 5.57
C TYR A 164 -10.72 0.09 5.98
N LYS A 165 -10.25 1.28 6.35
CA LYS A 165 -11.09 2.45 6.67
C LYS A 165 -11.55 3.19 5.42
N TYR A 166 -10.72 3.17 4.38
CA TYR A 166 -10.94 3.82 3.10
C TYR A 166 -10.57 2.90 1.94
N ALA A 167 -11.25 3.09 0.82
CA ALA A 167 -10.94 2.43 -0.44
C ALA A 167 -11.11 3.41 -1.60
N LEU A 168 -10.19 3.36 -2.55
CA LEU A 168 -10.21 4.18 -3.76
C LEU A 168 -9.93 3.33 -5.00
N VAL A 169 -10.58 3.68 -6.11
CA VAL A 169 -10.44 2.98 -7.39
C VAL A 169 -9.50 3.80 -8.25
N ASN A 170 -8.39 3.18 -8.69
CA ASN A 170 -7.39 3.82 -9.54
C ASN A 170 -7.74 3.66 -11.04
N ASP A 171 -8.85 4.29 -11.43
CA ASP A 171 -9.34 4.40 -12.80
C ASP A 171 -8.69 5.59 -13.54
N VAL A 172 -8.82 6.78 -12.97
CA VAL A 172 -8.22 8.03 -13.44
C VAL A 172 -7.23 8.50 -12.38
N LEU A 173 -5.95 8.62 -12.78
CA LEU A 173 -4.87 8.89 -11.84
C LEU A 173 -5.11 10.21 -11.09
N GLU A 174 -5.49 11.29 -11.76
CA GLU A 174 -5.71 12.58 -11.09
C GLU A 174 -6.82 12.50 -10.03
N ASN A 175 -7.91 11.78 -10.33
CA ASN A 175 -9.02 11.60 -9.39
C ASN A 175 -8.59 10.78 -8.17
N ALA A 176 -7.90 9.66 -8.39
CA ALA A 176 -7.41 8.82 -7.30
C ALA A 176 -6.38 9.54 -6.41
N VAL A 177 -5.54 10.41 -6.99
CA VAL A 177 -4.64 11.29 -6.22
C VAL A 177 -5.43 12.32 -5.41
N ALA A 178 -6.45 12.95 -5.98
CA ALA A 178 -7.29 13.92 -5.29
C ALA A 178 -8.07 13.28 -4.13
N GLU A 179 -8.64 12.09 -4.34
CA GLU A 179 -9.30 11.27 -3.32
C GLU A 179 -8.33 10.94 -2.17
N MET A 180 -7.15 10.39 -2.49
CA MET A 180 -6.13 10.04 -1.50
C MET A 180 -5.64 11.24 -0.69
N ARG A 181 -5.39 12.38 -1.36
CA ARG A 181 -5.02 13.64 -0.71
C ARG A 181 -6.11 14.11 0.25
N SER A 182 -7.37 14.05 -0.19
CA SER A 182 -8.52 14.48 0.61
C SER A 182 -8.69 13.64 1.87
N ILE A 183 -8.47 12.32 1.80
CA ILE A 183 -8.46 11.44 2.97
C ILE A 183 -7.40 11.90 3.98
N VAL A 184 -6.17 12.14 3.55
CA VAL A 184 -5.07 12.55 4.44
C VAL A 184 -5.37 13.89 5.10
N LEU A 185 -5.84 14.88 4.34
CA LEU A 185 -6.17 16.21 4.87
C LEU A 185 -7.37 16.16 5.83
N PHE A 186 -8.41 15.41 5.49
CA PHE A 186 -9.56 15.23 6.36
C PHE A 186 -9.20 14.58 7.69
N GLU A 187 -8.36 13.54 7.68
CA GLU A 187 -7.89 12.89 8.92
C GLU A 187 -6.95 13.79 9.74
N ARG A 188 -6.34 14.81 9.12
CA ARG A 188 -5.64 15.91 9.80
C ARG A 188 -6.55 17.01 10.31
N GLY A 189 -7.87 16.90 10.11
CA GLY A 189 -8.87 17.85 10.58
C GLY A 189 -9.25 18.95 9.58
N ASP A 190 -8.87 18.81 8.30
CA ASP A 190 -9.31 19.73 7.25
C ASP A 190 -10.75 19.38 6.79
N GLY A 191 -11.70 20.22 7.19
CA GLY A 191 -13.11 20.05 6.86
C GLY A 191 -13.46 20.28 5.39
N GLU A 192 -12.62 20.98 4.61
CA GLU A 192 -12.91 21.24 3.19
C GLU A 192 -12.87 19.94 2.36
N CYS A 193 -12.09 18.97 2.82
CA CYS A 193 -11.92 17.68 2.17
C CYS A 193 -12.95 16.62 2.62
N GLU A 194 -13.86 16.96 3.55
CA GLU A 194 -14.75 16.00 4.21
C GLU A 194 -15.64 15.22 3.24
N ALA A 195 -16.29 15.92 2.29
CA ALA A 195 -17.22 15.28 1.37
C ALA A 195 -16.52 14.23 0.48
N LEU A 196 -15.34 14.57 -0.05
CA LEU A 196 -14.56 13.67 -0.91
C LEU A 196 -13.89 12.56 -0.10
N ALA A 197 -13.38 12.84 1.09
CA ALA A 197 -12.84 11.79 1.97
C ALA A 197 -13.94 10.79 2.37
N LYS A 198 -15.13 11.27 2.74
CA LYS A 198 -16.25 10.41 3.13
C LYS A 198 -16.77 9.54 1.99
N SER A 199 -16.73 10.00 0.74
CA SER A 199 -17.15 9.16 -0.40
C SER A 199 -16.22 7.95 -0.63
N CYS A 200 -14.99 7.99 -0.10
CA CYS A 200 -14.03 6.91 -0.14
C CYS A 200 -14.10 5.95 1.06
N ARG A 201 -15.04 6.13 2.01
CA ARG A 201 -15.19 5.21 3.14
C ARG A 201 -15.61 3.84 2.65
N THR A 202 -15.04 2.80 3.25
CA THR A 202 -15.36 1.38 3.02
C THR A 202 -16.65 0.95 3.71
N ASP A 203 -17.58 1.88 3.95
CA ASP A 203 -18.91 1.51 4.39
C ASP A 203 -19.78 1.10 3.20
N ALA A 204 -20.82 0.32 3.47
CA ALA A 204 -21.65 -0.38 2.49
C ALA A 204 -22.43 0.54 1.52
N ALA A 205 -22.16 1.85 1.48
CA ALA A 205 -22.87 2.84 0.69
C ALA A 205 -22.13 3.32 -0.56
N SER A 206 -20.82 3.04 -0.75
CA SER A 206 -20.07 3.55 -1.93
C SER A 206 -20.48 2.84 -3.24
N PRO A 207 -21.17 3.52 -4.18
CA PRO A 207 -21.60 2.90 -5.43
C PRO A 207 -20.43 2.57 -6.36
N LYS A 208 -19.38 3.40 -6.36
CA LYS A 208 -18.14 3.19 -7.13
C LYS A 208 -17.44 1.91 -6.68
N LEU A 209 -17.35 1.70 -5.36
CA LEU A 209 -16.73 0.51 -4.79
C LEU A 209 -17.51 -0.76 -5.11
N LYS A 210 -18.85 -0.74 -4.97
CA LYS A 210 -19.72 -1.87 -5.30
C LYS A 210 -19.59 -2.28 -6.77
N ALA A 211 -19.68 -1.33 -7.69
CA ALA A 211 -19.60 -1.63 -9.12
C ALA A 211 -18.27 -2.28 -9.50
N VAL A 212 -17.16 -1.85 -8.87
CA VAL A 212 -15.85 -2.46 -9.10
C VAL A 212 -15.78 -3.85 -8.49
N LEU A 213 -16.21 -4.04 -7.24
CA LEU A 213 -16.19 -5.35 -6.58
C LEU A 213 -17.08 -6.38 -7.32
N GLU A 214 -18.25 -5.97 -7.79
CA GLU A 214 -19.13 -6.81 -8.63
C GLU A 214 -18.41 -7.25 -9.91
N ALA A 215 -17.64 -6.35 -10.56
CA ALA A 215 -16.83 -6.70 -11.72
C ALA A 215 -15.71 -7.71 -11.39
N PHE A 216 -15.27 -7.77 -10.13
CA PHE A 216 -14.34 -8.77 -9.62
C PHE A 216 -15.02 -10.07 -9.15
N GLY A 217 -16.36 -10.10 -9.11
CA GLY A 217 -17.15 -11.24 -8.64
C GLY A 217 -17.28 -11.32 -7.12
N GLU A 218 -17.16 -10.18 -6.43
CA GLU A 218 -17.25 -10.04 -4.97
C GLU A 218 -18.48 -9.22 -4.54
#